data_AF-A0A8T4UA08-F1
#
_entry.id   AF-A0A8T4UA08-F1
#
_cell.length_a   1.000
_cell.length_b   1.000
_cell.length_c   1.000
_cell.angle_alpha   90.00
_cell.angle_beta   90.00
_cell.angle_gamma   90.00
#
_symmetry.space_group_name_H-M   'P 1'
#
loop_
_entity.id
_entity.type
_entity.pdbx_description
1 polymer ?
#
loop_
_entity_poly.entity_id
_entity_poly.type
_entity_poly.pdbx_seq_one_letter_code
_entity_poly.pdbx_strand_id
1 'polypeptide(L)'
;KAIRSALAAVMQQDIVKARGHIVPSNYPFILTSDIENVNLTKKAVEILGKLNLTNELTRAAQKSVRAGKGKLRGRKYQRKTGPLLVVSKDCSLEKSACNIPGIDVVQINNINAELLAPGTHLGRLTLFTQAAIEKLGKEKLFL
;
A
#
# COMPACT_ATOMS: atom_id res chain seq x y z
N LYS A 1 -13.96 14.74 -1.79
CA LYS A 1 -14.63 13.96 -2.87
C LYS A 1 -13.69 12.91 -3.48
N ALA A 2 -12.56 13.28 -4.10
CA ALA A 2 -11.64 12.33 -4.72
C ALA A 2 -11.14 11.20 -3.79
N ILE A 3 -10.76 11.52 -2.55
CA ILE A 3 -10.28 10.52 -1.57
C ILE A 3 -11.35 9.47 -1.27
N ARG A 4 -12.62 9.87 -1.12
CA ARG A 4 -13.74 8.93 -0.87
C ARG A 4 -13.94 7.98 -2.04
N SER A 5 -13.92 8.51 -3.26
CA SER A 5 -14.03 7.70 -4.48
C SER A 5 -12.89 6.70 -4.58
N ALA A 6 -11.65 7.12 -4.25
CA ALA A 6 -10.50 6.24 -4.24
C ALA A 6 -10.61 5.16 -3.15
N LEU A 7 -11.03 5.53 -1.92
CA LEU A 7 -11.28 4.56 -0.83
C LEU A 7 -12.34 3.52 -1.21
N ALA A 8 -13.43 3.96 -1.83
CA ALA A 8 -14.47 3.04 -2.32
C ALA A 8 -13.92 2.08 -3.38
N ALA A 9 -13.13 2.58 -4.33
CA ALA A 9 -12.53 1.76 -5.38
C ALA A 9 -11.54 0.71 -4.86
N VAL A 10 -10.81 1.04 -3.79
CA VAL A 10 -9.88 0.12 -3.12
C VAL A 10 -10.61 -1.06 -2.48
N MET A 11 -11.84 -0.89 -2.00
CA MET A 11 -12.61 -1.99 -1.40
C MET A 11 -13.13 -3.00 -2.41
N GLN A 12 -13.16 -2.65 -3.71
CA GLN A 12 -13.67 -3.54 -4.74
C GLN A 12 -12.53 -4.35 -5.37
N GLN A 13 -12.55 -5.67 -5.16
CA GLN A 13 -11.51 -6.58 -5.64
C GLN A 13 -11.34 -6.53 -7.17
N ASP A 14 -12.43 -6.36 -7.93
CA ASP A 14 -12.40 -6.32 -9.39
C ASP A 14 -11.60 -5.13 -9.93
N ILE A 15 -11.75 -3.96 -9.31
CA ILE A 15 -11.04 -2.73 -9.72
C ILE A 15 -9.54 -2.88 -9.41
N VAL A 16 -9.20 -3.47 -8.26
CA VAL A 16 -7.81 -3.70 -7.87
C VAL A 16 -7.12 -4.71 -8.78
N LYS A 17 -7.83 -5.78 -9.18
CA LYS A 17 -7.35 -6.74 -10.19
C LYS A 17 -7.23 -6.11 -11.57
N ALA A 18 -8.18 -5.28 -11.99
CA ALA A 18 -8.14 -4.57 -13.27
C ALA A 18 -6.95 -3.61 -13.38
N ARG A 19 -6.51 -3.01 -12.27
CA ARG A 19 -5.26 -2.22 -12.19
C ARG A 19 -4.00 -3.09 -12.36
N GLY A 20 -4.12 -4.40 -12.24
CA GLY A 20 -3.05 -5.38 -12.45
C GLY A 20 -2.34 -5.84 -11.18
N HIS A 21 -2.92 -5.58 -9.99
CA HIS A 21 -2.40 -6.17 -8.75
C HIS A 21 -2.75 -7.65 -8.63
N ILE A 22 -1.84 -8.44 -8.05
CA ILE A 22 -2.05 -9.85 -7.74
C ILE A 22 -2.61 -9.93 -6.33
N VAL A 23 -3.93 -10.01 -6.24
CA VAL A 23 -4.68 -9.90 -4.98
C VAL A 23 -5.06 -11.31 -4.49
N PRO A 24 -4.96 -11.60 -3.18
CA PRO A 24 -5.50 -12.84 -2.63
C PRO A 24 -7.02 -12.92 -2.80
N SER A 25 -7.56 -14.14 -2.75
CA SER A 25 -9.00 -14.39 -2.91
C SER A 25 -9.84 -13.69 -1.85
N ASN A 26 -9.35 -13.58 -0.62
CA ASN A 26 -10.06 -13.04 0.54
C ASN A 26 -9.97 -11.50 0.68
N TYR A 27 -9.61 -10.79 -0.39
CA TYR A 27 -9.52 -9.33 -0.38
C TYR A 27 -10.88 -8.67 -0.63
N PRO A 28 -11.24 -7.59 0.08
CA PRO A 28 -10.48 -6.86 1.10
C PRO A 28 -10.56 -7.49 2.51
N PHE A 29 -9.48 -7.39 3.29
CA PHE A 29 -9.42 -7.79 4.70
C PHE A 29 -8.67 -6.76 5.55
N ILE A 30 -8.84 -6.84 6.87
CA ILE A 30 -8.28 -5.92 7.85
C ILE A 30 -7.09 -6.59 8.55
N LEU A 31 -6.03 -5.83 8.79
CA LEU A 31 -4.86 -6.26 9.54
C LEU A 31 -5.04 -6.00 11.03
N THR A 32 -4.57 -6.92 11.87
CA THR A 32 -4.52 -6.73 13.32
C THR A 32 -3.59 -5.57 13.68
N SER A 33 -3.94 -4.80 14.70
CA SER A 33 -3.16 -3.65 15.19
C SER A 33 -1.73 -4.00 15.61
N ASP A 34 -1.46 -5.28 15.93
CA ASP A 34 -0.13 -5.77 16.32
C ASP A 34 0.93 -5.58 15.23
N ILE A 35 0.51 -5.50 13.95
CA ILE A 35 1.43 -5.32 12.84
C ILE A 35 2.16 -3.97 12.89
N GLU A 36 1.58 -2.96 13.54
CA GLU A 36 2.19 -1.63 13.71
C GLU A 36 3.50 -1.71 14.53
N ASN A 37 3.65 -2.71 15.39
CA ASN A 37 4.82 -2.88 16.26
C ASN A 37 5.97 -3.69 15.62
N VAL A 38 5.86 -4.04 14.33
CA VAL A 38 6.88 -4.87 13.66
C VAL A 38 8.13 -4.04 13.33
N ASN A 39 9.19 -4.26 14.11
CA ASN A 39 10.46 -3.53 13.98
C ASN A 39 11.38 -4.05 12.87
N LEU A 40 11.30 -5.33 12.51
CA LEU A 40 12.24 -5.98 11.59
C LEU A 40 11.62 -6.17 10.20
N THR A 41 12.35 -5.75 9.17
CA THR A 41 11.99 -5.93 7.75
C THR A 41 11.71 -7.39 7.41
N LYS A 42 12.55 -8.31 7.90
CA LYS A 42 12.39 -9.76 7.69
C LYS A 42 11.03 -10.27 8.21
N LYS A 43 10.64 -9.85 9.42
CA LYS A 43 9.35 -10.21 10.01
C LYS A 43 8.18 -9.64 9.20
N ALA A 44 8.29 -8.40 8.71
CA ALA A 44 7.27 -7.81 7.86
C ALA A 44 7.08 -8.59 6.55
N VAL A 45 8.17 -9.03 5.90
CA VAL A 45 8.12 -9.88 4.71
C VAL A 45 7.48 -11.24 5.01
N GLU A 46 7.83 -11.88 6.13
CA GLU A 46 7.23 -13.15 6.56
C GLU A 46 5.71 -13.03 6.79
N ILE A 47 5.25 -11.95 7.43
CA ILE A 47 3.83 -11.69 7.67
C ILE A 47 3.09 -11.50 6.33
N LEU A 48 3.60 -10.66 5.44
CA LEU A 48 3.01 -10.46 4.11
C LEU A 48 3.02 -11.75 3.27
N GLY A 49 4.03 -12.59 3.45
CA GLY A 49 4.10 -13.91 2.84
C GLY A 49 2.95 -14.83 3.28
N LYS A 50 2.67 -14.86 4.59
CA LYS A 50 1.54 -15.63 5.16
C LYS A 50 0.17 -15.11 4.71
N LEU A 51 0.08 -13.84 4.33
CA LEU A 51 -1.13 -13.22 3.78
C LEU A 51 -1.30 -13.45 2.26
N ASN A 52 -0.50 -14.34 1.66
CA ASN A 52 -0.51 -14.65 0.22
C ASN A 52 -0.19 -13.45 -0.68
N LEU A 53 0.63 -12.50 -0.22
CA LEU A 53 1.06 -11.33 -1.01
C LEU A 53 2.43 -11.50 -1.67
N THR A 54 3.04 -12.69 -1.58
CA THR A 54 4.35 -13.01 -2.16
C THR A 54 4.44 -12.65 -3.65
N ASN A 55 3.41 -12.98 -4.42
CA ASN A 55 3.35 -12.69 -5.85
C ASN A 55 3.27 -11.17 -6.14
N GLU A 56 2.56 -10.42 -5.30
CA GLU A 56 2.51 -8.96 -5.45
C GLU A 56 3.85 -8.32 -5.06
N LEU A 57 4.52 -8.82 -4.03
CA LEU A 57 5.85 -8.34 -3.63
C LEU A 57 6.90 -8.60 -4.71
N THR A 58 6.89 -9.79 -5.31
CA THR A 58 7.81 -10.12 -6.42
C THR A 58 7.53 -9.25 -7.64
N ARG A 59 6.26 -9.00 -7.98
CA ARG A 59 5.87 -8.03 -9.02
C ARG A 59 6.40 -6.63 -8.70
N ALA A 60 6.21 -6.14 -7.48
CA ALA A 60 6.61 -4.80 -7.06
C ALA A 60 8.14 -4.62 -7.00
N ALA A 61 8.87 -5.70 -6.70
CA ALA A 61 10.34 -5.72 -6.69
C ALA A 61 10.98 -5.58 -8.09
N GLN A 62 10.25 -5.93 -9.15
CA GLN A 62 10.75 -5.75 -10.51
C GLN A 62 10.94 -4.25 -10.83
N LYS A 63 12.14 -3.93 -11.30
CA LYS A 63 12.52 -2.59 -11.74
C LYS A 63 12.96 -2.61 -13.20
N SER A 64 12.54 -1.61 -13.96
CA SER A 64 13.06 -1.36 -15.29
C SER A 64 13.95 -0.12 -15.28
N VAL A 65 14.88 -0.06 -16.24
CA VAL A 65 15.67 1.15 -16.46
C VAL A 65 14.84 2.11 -17.30
N ARG A 66 14.66 3.34 -16.81
CA ARG A 66 13.86 4.38 -17.48
C ARG A 66 14.44 4.69 -18.87
N ALA A 67 13.58 4.81 -19.88
CA ALA A 67 14.02 5.25 -21.20
C ALA A 67 14.33 6.76 -21.23
N GLY A 68 15.17 7.20 -22.18
CA GLY A 68 15.47 8.62 -22.42
C GLY A 68 16.37 9.30 -21.39
N LYS A 69 16.35 10.65 -21.39
CA LYS A 69 17.25 11.53 -20.61
C LYS A 69 17.01 11.50 -19.10
N GLY A 70 15.89 10.95 -18.63
CA GLY A 70 15.60 10.83 -17.20
C GLY A 70 16.63 10.01 -16.42
N LYS A 71 17.32 9.07 -17.10
CA LYS A 71 18.45 8.31 -16.55
C LYS A 71 19.60 9.20 -16.07
N LEU A 72 19.93 10.23 -16.86
CA LEU A 72 21.03 11.15 -16.57
C LEU A 72 20.71 12.09 -15.41
N ARG A 73 19.43 12.33 -15.13
CA ARG A 73 18.95 13.20 -14.04
C ARG A 73 18.74 12.45 -12.72
N GLY A 74 19.40 11.31 -12.52
CA GLY A 74 19.28 10.49 -11.30
C GLY A 74 18.00 9.63 -11.19
N ARG A 75 17.06 9.70 -12.14
CA ARG A 75 15.81 8.91 -12.13
C ARG A 75 15.94 7.63 -12.97
N LYS A 76 17.02 6.87 -12.75
CA LYS A 76 17.40 5.72 -13.58
C LYS A 76 16.40 4.56 -13.52
N TYR A 77 15.83 4.28 -12.35
CA TYR A 77 14.93 3.14 -12.17
C TYR A 77 13.47 3.56 -12.13
N GLN A 78 12.61 2.75 -12.74
CA GLN A 78 11.17 2.80 -12.56
C GLN A 78 10.74 1.50 -11.87
N ARG A 79 9.97 1.62 -10.79
CA ARG A 79 9.40 0.50 -10.05
C ARG A 79 7.88 0.49 -10.25
N LYS A 80 7.27 -0.68 -10.12
CA LYS A 80 5.81 -0.80 -10.07
C LYS A 80 5.31 -0.33 -8.71
N THR A 81 4.14 0.29 -8.67
CA THR A 81 3.45 0.63 -7.42
C THR A 81 2.87 -0.64 -6.82
N GLY A 82 3.30 -1.02 -5.63
CA GLY A 82 2.80 -2.20 -4.92
C GLY A 82 1.77 -1.85 -3.85
N PRO A 83 1.69 -2.67 -2.78
CA PRO A 83 0.73 -2.49 -1.70
C PRO A 83 0.88 -1.14 -0.97
N LEU A 84 -0.23 -0.62 -0.46
CA LEU A 84 -0.26 0.47 0.51
C LEU A 84 -0.73 -0.08 1.85
N LEU A 85 0.05 0.12 2.91
CA LEU A 85 -0.32 -0.22 4.28
C LEU A 85 -0.76 1.05 5.00
N VAL A 86 -1.97 1.04 5.54
CA VAL A 86 -2.54 2.17 6.26
C VAL A 86 -2.55 1.88 7.74
N VAL A 87 -1.85 2.74 8.51
CA VAL A 87 -1.67 2.61 9.96
C VAL A 87 -2.34 3.75 10.73
N SER A 88 -2.57 3.55 12.02
CA SER A 88 -3.27 4.54 12.86
C SER A 88 -2.39 5.70 13.33
N LYS A 89 -1.09 5.43 13.52
CA LYS A 89 -0.10 6.33 14.14
C LYS A 89 1.31 6.06 13.61
N ASP A 90 2.25 6.92 13.99
CA ASP A 90 3.68 6.69 13.82
C ASP A 90 4.08 5.39 14.49
N CYS A 91 4.58 4.45 13.70
CA CYS A 91 4.85 3.11 14.15
C CYS A 91 6.13 2.55 13.53
N SER A 92 6.69 1.53 14.15
CA SER A 92 7.94 0.93 13.68
C SER A 92 7.80 0.21 12.34
N LEU A 93 6.57 -0.15 11.97
CA LEU A 93 6.24 -0.69 10.66
C LEU A 93 6.64 0.25 9.51
N GLU A 94 6.53 1.57 9.68
CA GLU A 94 6.93 2.53 8.65
C GLU A 94 8.43 2.43 8.35
N LYS A 95 9.24 2.29 9.39
CA LYS A 95 10.70 2.09 9.26
C LYS A 95 11.04 0.72 8.70
N SER A 96 10.34 -0.33 9.14
CA SER A 96 10.64 -1.71 8.73
C SER A 96 10.13 -2.04 7.32
N ALA A 97 9.09 -1.39 6.84
CA ALA A 97 8.56 -1.59 5.49
C ALA A 97 9.24 -0.71 4.43
N CYS A 98 9.87 0.41 4.82
CA CYS A 98 10.49 1.37 3.90
C CYS A 98 11.54 0.73 2.96
N ASN A 99 12.25 -0.31 3.42
CA ASN A 99 13.23 -1.01 2.60
C ASN A 99 12.60 -2.07 1.67
N ILE A 100 11.32 -2.40 1.83
CA ILE A 100 10.64 -3.41 1.01
C ILE A 100 10.21 -2.76 -0.32
N PRO A 101 10.66 -3.27 -1.48
CA PRO A 101 10.37 -2.64 -2.76
C PRO A 101 8.86 -2.53 -3.06
N GLY A 102 8.41 -1.30 -3.28
CA GLY A 102 7.06 -0.99 -3.78
C GLY A 102 5.95 -1.07 -2.74
N ILE A 103 6.28 -1.29 -1.46
CA ILE A 103 5.37 -1.07 -0.34
C ILE A 103 5.49 0.38 0.10
N ASP A 104 4.34 1.04 0.29
CA ASP A 104 4.27 2.31 1.01
C ASP A 104 3.50 2.10 2.31
N VAL A 105 3.91 2.77 3.39
CA VAL A 105 3.20 2.82 4.67
C VAL A 105 2.80 4.26 4.93
N VAL A 106 1.52 4.48 5.27
CA VAL A 106 0.99 5.83 5.48
C VAL A 106 0.02 5.83 6.65
N GLN A 107 0.07 6.88 7.45
CA GLN A 107 -0.92 7.09 8.50
C GLN A 107 -2.29 7.47 7.93
N ILE A 108 -3.36 7.03 8.55
CA ILE A 108 -4.74 7.34 8.14
C ILE A 108 -5.00 8.86 7.98
N ASN A 109 -4.38 9.69 8.84
CA ASN A 109 -4.51 11.15 8.79
C ASN A 109 -3.83 11.78 7.55
N ASN A 110 -2.81 11.12 7.02
CA ASN A 110 -1.97 11.63 5.92
C ASN A 110 -2.31 10.96 4.57
N ILE A 111 -3.41 10.21 4.49
CA ILE A 111 -3.83 9.60 3.22
C ILE A 111 -4.21 10.70 2.23
N ASN A 112 -3.67 10.59 1.02
CA ASN A 112 -4.01 11.46 -0.09
C ASN A 112 -4.51 10.65 -1.30
N ALA A 113 -5.08 11.36 -2.28
CA ALA A 113 -5.59 10.73 -3.49
C ALA A 113 -4.48 10.11 -4.36
N GLU A 114 -3.27 10.67 -4.34
CA GLU A 114 -2.13 10.17 -5.13
C GLU A 114 -1.65 8.79 -4.64
N LEU A 115 -1.66 8.57 -3.33
CA LEU A 115 -1.29 7.30 -2.72
C LEU A 115 -2.32 6.21 -3.01
N LEU A 116 -3.62 6.55 -2.96
CA LEU A 116 -4.71 5.60 -3.22
C LEU A 116 -4.93 5.33 -4.73
N ALA A 117 -4.71 6.34 -5.57
CA ALA A 117 -4.89 6.26 -7.02
C ALA A 117 -3.66 6.82 -7.79
N PRO A 118 -2.51 6.13 -7.74
CA PRO A 118 -1.28 6.59 -8.38
C PRO A 118 -1.46 6.69 -9.89
N GLY A 119 -1.08 7.83 -10.46
CA GLY A 119 -1.20 8.09 -11.90
C GLY A 119 -2.65 8.15 -12.37
N THR A 120 -3.57 8.64 -11.54
CA THR A 120 -5.01 8.75 -11.82
C THR A 120 -5.73 7.41 -12.07
N HIS A 121 -5.10 6.29 -11.71
CA HIS A 121 -5.68 4.95 -11.81
C HIS A 121 -6.17 4.47 -10.44
N LEU A 122 -7.48 4.27 -10.33
CA LEU A 122 -8.15 3.80 -9.12
C LEU A 122 -7.81 2.33 -8.82
N GLY A 123 -7.99 1.89 -7.57
CA GLY A 123 -7.84 0.48 -7.18
C GLY A 123 -6.41 0.07 -6.86
N ARG A 124 -5.67 0.85 -6.07
CA ARG A 124 -4.41 0.38 -5.50
C ARG A 124 -4.68 -0.66 -4.42
N LEU A 125 -3.94 -1.77 -4.41
CA LEU A 125 -4.01 -2.76 -3.32
C LEU A 125 -3.63 -2.08 -2.00
N THR A 126 -4.62 -1.87 -1.14
CA THR A 126 -4.45 -1.19 0.15
C THR A 126 -4.95 -2.08 1.27
N LEU A 127 -4.21 -2.13 2.37
CA LEU A 127 -4.57 -2.87 3.58
C LEU A 127 -4.63 -1.91 4.75
N PHE A 128 -5.66 -2.03 5.57
CA PHE A 128 -5.89 -1.16 6.72
C PHE A 128 -5.64 -1.93 8.01
N THR A 129 -5.00 -1.30 8.98
CA THR A 129 -5.01 -1.81 10.36
C THR A 129 -6.36 -1.57 11.01
N GLN A 130 -6.75 -2.45 11.93
CA GLN A 130 -7.98 -2.29 12.70
C GLN A 130 -8.01 -0.92 13.42
N ALA A 131 -6.90 -0.55 14.07
CA ALA A 131 -6.77 0.75 14.70
C ALA A 131 -6.95 1.93 13.71
N ALA A 132 -6.51 1.80 12.46
CA ALA A 132 -6.71 2.84 11.46
C ALA A 132 -8.19 3.03 11.09
N ILE A 133 -8.95 1.94 10.97
CA ILE A 133 -10.39 1.99 10.67
C ILE A 133 -11.16 2.59 11.85
N GLU A 134 -10.84 2.18 13.08
CA GLU A 134 -11.47 2.75 14.28
C GLU A 134 -11.23 4.26 14.36
N LYS A 135 -10.01 4.71 14.04
CA LYS A 135 -9.66 6.13 14.02
C LYS A 135 -10.39 6.89 12.92
N LEU A 136 -10.47 6.32 11.71
CA LEU A 136 -11.25 6.88 10.59
C LEU A 136 -12.71 7.16 11.01
N GLY A 137 -13.33 6.21 11.71
CA GLY A 137 -14.71 6.32 12.20
C GLY A 137 -14.87 7.37 13.32
N LYS A 138 -13.98 7.36 14.32
CA LYS A 138 -14.03 8.28 15.46
C LYS A 138 -13.83 9.74 15.06
N GLU A 139 -12.82 10.00 14.23
CA GLU A 139 -12.44 11.35 13.82
C GLU A 139 -13.28 11.87 12.63
N LYS A 140 -14.17 11.02 12.07
CA LYS A 140 -14.94 11.31 10.85
C LYS A 140 -14.03 11.85 9.73
N LEU A 141 -12.87 11.21 9.58
CA LEU A 141 -11.89 11.63 8.58
C LEU A 141 -12.45 11.46 7.17
N PHE A 142 -12.21 12.46 6.35
CA PHE A 142 -12.65 12.52 4.95
C PHE A 142 -14.18 12.46 4.76
N LEU A 143 -14.99 12.72 5.79
CA LEU A 143 -16.47 12.66 5.80
C LEU A 143 -17.13 13.99 5.39
#